data_AF-A0A379JMT5-F1
#
_entry.id   AF-A0A379JMT5-F1
#
_cell.length_a   1.000
_cell.length_b   1.000
_cell.length_c   1.000
_cell.angle_alpha   90.00
_cell.angle_beta   90.00
_cell.angle_gamma   90.00
#
_symmetry.space_group_name_H-M   'P 1'
#
loop_
_entity.id
_entity.type
_entity.pdbx_description
1 polymer ?
#
loop_
_entity_poly.entity_id
_entity_poly.type
_entity_poly.pdbx_seq_one_letter_code
_entity_poly.pdbx_strand_id
1 'polypeptide(L)'
;MDSVELAAAAGAAETAPSAKAASKRHYSTGRLTGVHLELVSAWRQALTEPTTWRTPDGRPPASSSDCIAAAVVAFLETDPDPLDVARYATRIRLAHKEERLSERFPQSRPASFYLPENFADQLDALLLRARTIHQELADAARAEARELYPGGRQAVSRYVHVVDQLAQRGLPAKVYVVPAGTVARMAIERWRRRAPRSVVAAAVEHAHEHHTQLHRARRDMGTTTH
;
A
#
# COMPACT_ATOMS: atom_id res chain seq x y z
N MET A 1 56.17 31.76 -32.58
CA MET A 1 56.63 32.57 -31.44
C MET A 1 55.61 33.65 -31.22
N ASP A 2 55.00 33.88 -30.09
CA ASP A 2 54.74 33.14 -28.86
C ASP A 2 53.81 34.08 -28.06
N SER A 3 53.03 33.51 -27.14
CA SER A 3 52.49 34.16 -25.93
C SER A 3 51.26 35.09 -26.06
N VAL A 4 50.11 34.71 -25.47
CA VAL A 4 49.57 35.12 -24.12
C VAL A 4 48.57 36.29 -24.33
N GLU A 5 47.32 36.31 -23.86
CA GLU A 5 46.80 36.15 -22.49
C GLU A 5 45.25 36.11 -22.47
N LEU A 6 44.74 35.73 -21.30
CA LEU A 6 43.35 35.64 -20.82
C LEU A 6 42.43 36.86 -21.11
N ALA A 7 41.12 36.62 -21.24
CA ALA A 7 40.16 36.84 -20.13
C ALA A 7 38.67 36.80 -20.59
N ALA A 8 37.86 36.15 -19.73
CA ALA A 8 36.45 36.35 -19.38
C ALA A 8 35.53 37.21 -20.30
N ALA A 9 34.31 36.80 -20.62
CA ALA A 9 33.30 36.45 -19.62
C ALA A 9 32.24 35.48 -20.19
N ALA A 10 32.16 34.30 -19.59
CA ALA A 10 31.00 33.42 -19.69
C ALA A 10 29.92 33.97 -18.76
N GLY A 11 28.81 34.43 -19.34
CA GLY A 11 27.59 34.74 -18.60
C GLY A 11 27.05 33.44 -17.97
N ALA A 12 27.04 33.41 -16.65
CA ALA A 12 26.39 32.38 -15.87
C ALA A 12 24.87 32.44 -16.09
N ALA A 13 24.37 31.55 -16.94
CA ALA A 13 23.00 31.07 -16.80
C ALA A 13 23.05 29.86 -15.87
N GLU A 14 22.88 30.14 -14.58
CA GLU A 14 22.66 29.16 -13.53
C GLU A 14 21.35 28.41 -13.85
N THR A 15 21.46 27.32 -14.59
CA THR A 15 20.37 26.37 -14.78
C THR A 15 20.15 25.65 -13.46
N ALA A 16 19.24 26.17 -12.66
CA ALA A 16 18.65 25.47 -11.53
C ALA A 16 18.23 24.05 -11.97
N PRO A 17 18.52 23.00 -11.19
CA PRO A 17 18.16 21.65 -11.56
C PRO A 17 16.64 21.53 -11.63
N SER A 18 16.13 21.29 -12.85
CA SER A 18 14.77 20.83 -13.10
C SER A 18 14.50 19.63 -12.19
N ALA A 19 13.61 19.83 -11.21
CA ALA A 19 13.11 18.77 -10.34
C ALA A 19 12.49 17.68 -11.22
N LYS A 20 13.26 16.62 -11.47
CA LYS A 20 12.80 15.40 -12.11
C LYS A 20 11.52 14.99 -11.38
N ALA A 21 10.37 15.09 -12.05
CA ALA A 21 9.09 14.75 -11.48
C ALA A 21 9.20 13.39 -10.78
N ALA A 22 9.03 13.36 -9.46
CA ALA A 22 9.18 12.14 -8.67
C ALA A 22 8.36 11.02 -9.32
N SER A 23 9.03 9.93 -9.70
CA SER A 23 8.39 8.87 -10.45
C SER A 23 7.38 8.18 -9.54
N LYS A 24 6.10 8.18 -9.92
CA LYS A 24 5.05 7.52 -9.14
C LYS A 24 4.92 6.08 -9.58
N ARG A 25 4.90 5.13 -8.63
CA ARG A 25 4.68 3.71 -8.91
C ARG A 25 3.19 3.36 -8.75
N HIS A 26 2.65 2.63 -9.71
CA HIS A 26 1.25 2.21 -9.72
C HIS A 26 1.06 0.89 -8.95
N TYR A 27 0.00 0.83 -8.15
CA TYR A 27 -0.40 -0.35 -7.40
C TYR A 27 -1.92 -0.57 -7.47
N SER A 28 -2.35 -1.75 -7.06
CA SER A 28 -3.76 -2.10 -6.94
C SER A 28 -4.06 -2.73 -5.58
N THR A 29 -5.25 -2.43 -5.03
CA THR A 29 -5.78 -3.08 -3.84
C THR A 29 -6.08 -4.57 -4.04
N GLY A 30 -6.09 -5.04 -5.30
CA GLY A 30 -6.78 -6.27 -5.67
C GLY A 30 -8.29 -6.17 -5.38
N ARG A 31 -9.02 -7.29 -5.52
CA ARG A 31 -10.47 -7.32 -5.25
C ARG A 31 -10.78 -6.99 -3.80
N LEU A 32 -11.56 -5.95 -3.53
CA LEU A 32 -11.94 -5.58 -2.17
C LEU A 32 -12.99 -6.56 -1.61
N THR A 33 -12.96 -6.87 -0.32
CA THR A 33 -14.13 -7.55 0.30
C THR A 33 -15.29 -6.55 0.40
N GLY A 34 -16.51 -7.01 0.70
CA GLY A 34 -17.68 -6.13 0.88
C GLY A 34 -17.42 -4.99 1.88
N VAL A 35 -16.84 -5.32 3.04
CA VAL A 35 -16.48 -4.35 4.09
C VAL A 35 -15.49 -3.29 3.59
N HIS A 36 -14.46 -3.70 2.84
CA HIS A 36 -13.51 -2.74 2.27
C HIS A 36 -14.18 -1.81 1.25
N LEU A 37 -15.08 -2.35 0.44
CA LEU A 37 -15.79 -1.57 -0.57
C LEU A 37 -16.72 -0.54 0.08
N GLU A 38 -17.41 -0.89 1.15
CA GLU A 38 -18.24 0.03 1.93
C GLU A 38 -17.42 1.21 2.48
N LEU A 39 -16.26 0.91 3.09
CA LEU A 39 -15.36 1.95 3.61
C LEU A 39 -14.87 2.89 2.50
N VAL A 40 -14.38 2.35 1.38
CA VAL A 40 -13.90 3.16 0.26
C VAL A 40 -15.04 3.95 -0.39
N SER A 41 -16.26 3.39 -0.42
CA SER A 41 -17.43 4.09 -0.96
C SER A 41 -17.86 5.25 -0.06
N ALA A 42 -17.79 5.10 1.26
CA ALA A 42 -18.02 6.21 2.20
C ALA A 42 -17.01 7.34 1.99
N TRP A 43 -15.74 7.02 1.74
CA TRP A 43 -14.72 8.03 1.41
C TRP A 43 -15.02 8.72 0.07
N ARG A 44 -15.45 7.97 -0.95
CA ARG A 44 -15.87 8.52 -2.26
C ARG A 44 -17.05 9.47 -2.13
N GLN A 45 -18.05 9.10 -1.33
CA GLN A 45 -19.21 9.96 -1.07
C GLN A 45 -18.77 11.28 -0.42
N ALA A 46 -17.89 11.21 0.58
CA ALA A 46 -17.35 12.40 1.24
C ALA A 46 -16.52 13.31 0.31
N LEU A 47 -15.87 12.76 -0.72
CA LEU A 47 -15.19 13.56 -1.76
C LEU A 47 -16.18 14.39 -2.61
N THR A 48 -17.42 13.92 -2.74
CA THR A 48 -18.47 14.58 -3.53
C THR A 48 -19.40 15.46 -2.71
N GLU A 49 -19.36 15.37 -1.39
CA GLU A 49 -20.18 16.22 -0.52
C GLU A 49 -19.73 17.68 -0.61
N PRO A 50 -20.64 18.62 -0.94
CA PRO A 50 -20.32 20.03 -1.01
C PRO A 50 -20.13 20.58 0.40
N THR A 51 -18.91 20.55 0.89
CA THR A 51 -18.52 21.26 2.10
C THR A 51 -17.18 21.93 1.85
N THR A 52 -17.20 23.24 1.62
CA THR A 52 -16.07 24.19 1.60
C THR A 52 -14.95 24.06 0.53
N TRP A 53 -14.93 23.03 -0.32
CA TRP A 53 -13.92 22.89 -1.36
C TRP A 53 -14.20 23.78 -2.59
N ARG A 54 -13.51 24.91 -2.73
CA ARG A 54 -13.60 25.80 -3.91
C ARG A 54 -12.41 25.59 -4.83
N THR A 55 -12.41 24.49 -5.56
CA THR A 55 -11.46 24.33 -6.67
C THR A 55 -11.98 25.15 -7.86
N PRO A 56 -11.12 25.80 -8.67
CA PRO A 56 -11.58 26.67 -9.76
C PRO A 56 -12.48 25.98 -10.78
N ASP A 57 -12.45 24.64 -10.83
CA ASP A 57 -13.18 23.80 -11.76
C ASP A 57 -14.31 22.97 -11.11
N GLY A 58 -14.60 23.19 -9.83
CA GLY A 58 -15.68 22.50 -9.10
C GLY A 58 -15.47 21.00 -8.92
N ARG A 59 -14.27 20.47 -9.18
CA ARG A 59 -13.96 19.04 -8.98
C ARG A 59 -13.48 18.77 -7.54
N PRO A 60 -13.69 17.56 -7.00
CA PRO A 60 -13.19 17.16 -5.68
C PRO A 60 -11.68 17.37 -5.56
N PRO A 61 -11.16 17.90 -4.44
CA PRO A 61 -9.76 18.31 -4.29
C PRO A 61 -8.75 17.15 -4.42
N ALA A 62 -9.20 15.92 -4.15
CA ALA A 62 -8.47 14.67 -4.28
C ALA A 62 -9.37 13.59 -4.90
N SER A 63 -8.80 12.43 -5.22
CA SER A 63 -9.49 11.25 -5.74
C SER A 63 -9.57 10.13 -4.70
N SER A 64 -10.39 9.10 -4.95
CA SER A 64 -10.38 7.92 -4.09
C SER A 64 -9.05 7.17 -4.10
N SER A 65 -8.28 7.31 -5.17
CA SER A 65 -6.92 6.76 -5.27
C SER A 65 -5.98 7.47 -4.30
N ASP A 66 -6.14 8.78 -4.12
CA ASP A 66 -5.37 9.57 -3.15
C ASP A 66 -5.76 9.21 -1.72
N CYS A 67 -7.05 8.93 -1.44
CA CYS A 67 -7.46 8.43 -0.12
C CYS A 67 -6.79 7.10 0.23
N ILE A 68 -6.68 6.18 -0.74
CA ILE A 68 -6.01 4.89 -0.54
C ILE A 68 -4.50 5.11 -0.38
N ALA A 69 -3.89 5.96 -1.21
CA ALA A 69 -2.46 6.25 -1.13
C ALA A 69 -2.09 6.90 0.22
N ALA A 70 -2.86 7.89 0.68
CA ALA A 70 -2.67 8.51 1.99
C ALA A 70 -2.82 7.49 3.13
N ALA A 71 -3.80 6.57 3.04
CA ALA A 71 -3.95 5.50 4.02
C ALA A 71 -2.73 4.58 4.05
N VAL A 72 -2.20 4.22 2.87
CA VAL A 72 -1.01 3.37 2.74
C VAL A 72 0.23 4.07 3.26
N VAL A 73 0.46 5.34 2.93
CA VAL A 73 1.57 6.14 3.46
C VAL A 73 1.53 6.17 4.98
N ALA A 74 0.39 6.57 5.56
CA ALA A 74 0.23 6.60 7.01
C ALA A 74 0.35 5.21 7.68
N PHE A 75 0.11 4.13 6.95
CA PHE A 75 0.34 2.77 7.44
C PHE A 75 1.83 2.42 7.43
N LEU A 76 2.55 2.75 6.35
CA LEU A 76 3.99 2.49 6.23
C LEU A 76 4.81 3.30 7.25
N GLU A 77 4.39 4.52 7.56
CA GLU A 77 5.02 5.36 8.58
C GLU A 77 4.93 4.78 10.00
N THR A 78 4.04 3.82 10.23
CA THR A 78 3.96 3.12 11.54
C THR A 78 4.93 1.96 11.68
N ASP A 79 5.80 1.73 10.69
CA ASP A 79 6.71 0.57 10.57
C ASP A 79 5.97 -0.76 10.86
N PRO A 80 5.06 -1.16 9.96
CA PRO A 80 4.20 -2.31 10.20
C PRO A 80 4.99 -3.62 10.27
N ASP A 81 4.62 -4.49 11.22
CA ASP A 81 5.22 -5.81 11.38
C ASP A 81 5.03 -6.67 10.11
N PRO A 82 6.11 -7.12 9.44
CA PRO A 82 5.99 -7.96 8.26
C PRO A 82 5.31 -9.31 8.52
N LEU A 83 5.37 -9.86 9.75
CA LEU A 83 4.67 -11.09 10.10
C LEU A 83 3.15 -10.90 10.10
N ASP A 84 2.67 -9.77 10.60
CA ASP A 84 1.24 -9.43 10.56
C ASP A 84 0.75 -9.21 9.14
N VAL A 85 1.58 -8.63 8.26
CA VAL A 85 1.30 -8.53 6.82
C VAL A 85 1.14 -9.93 6.18
N ALA A 86 2.03 -10.88 6.51
CA ALA A 86 1.96 -12.26 6.00
C ALA A 86 0.71 -13.01 6.49
N ARG A 87 0.37 -12.86 7.78
CA ARG A 87 -0.86 -13.41 8.38
C ARG A 87 -2.11 -12.82 7.74
N TYR A 88 -2.13 -11.50 7.55
CA TYR A 88 -3.26 -10.82 6.90
C TYR A 88 -3.45 -11.29 5.46
N ALA A 89 -2.37 -11.44 4.69
CA ALA A 89 -2.43 -11.95 3.32
C ALA A 89 -3.03 -13.37 3.26
N THR A 90 -2.75 -14.19 4.27
CA THR A 90 -3.34 -15.53 4.42
C THR A 90 -4.83 -15.45 4.69
N ARG A 91 -5.25 -14.60 5.64
CA ARG A 91 -6.66 -14.37 5.95
C ARG A 91 -7.46 -13.92 4.73
N ILE A 92 -6.94 -12.97 3.95
CA ILE A 92 -7.57 -12.51 2.71
C ILE A 92 -7.67 -13.62 1.66
N ARG A 93 -6.65 -14.46 1.54
CA ARG A 93 -6.68 -15.60 0.60
C ARG A 93 -7.79 -16.58 0.98
N LEU A 94 -7.96 -16.86 2.26
CA LEU A 94 -9.03 -17.73 2.77
C LEU A 94 -10.40 -17.10 2.55
N ALA A 95 -10.58 -15.83 2.92
CA ALA A 95 -11.81 -15.08 2.69
C ALA A 95 -12.21 -15.08 1.20
N HIS A 96 -11.27 -14.81 0.28
CA HIS A 96 -11.57 -14.88 -1.15
C HIS A 96 -11.91 -16.30 -1.63
N LYS A 97 -11.32 -17.34 -1.03
CA LYS A 97 -11.64 -18.73 -1.37
C LYS A 97 -13.07 -19.05 -0.93
N GLU A 98 -13.46 -18.67 0.27
CA GLU A 98 -14.81 -18.85 0.82
C GLU A 98 -15.84 -18.05 0.02
N GLU A 99 -15.57 -16.76 -0.23
CA GLU A 99 -16.46 -15.92 -1.02
C GLU A 99 -16.62 -16.46 -2.45
N ARG A 100 -15.56 -16.94 -3.11
CA ARG A 100 -15.64 -17.58 -4.45
C ARG A 100 -16.54 -18.81 -4.49
N LEU A 101 -16.66 -19.51 -3.36
CA LEU A 101 -17.56 -20.68 -3.24
C LEU A 101 -19.00 -20.26 -2.95
N SER A 102 -19.25 -18.97 -2.66
CA SER A 102 -20.60 -18.43 -2.49
C SER A 102 -21.16 -17.91 -3.82
N GLU A 103 -22.42 -18.23 -4.11
CA GLU A 103 -23.14 -17.72 -5.30
C GLU A 103 -23.39 -16.19 -5.26
N ARG A 104 -23.15 -15.57 -4.09
CA ARG A 104 -23.36 -14.13 -3.87
C ARG A 104 -22.19 -13.25 -4.30
N PHE A 105 -21.13 -13.79 -4.91
CA PHE A 105 -19.87 -13.07 -5.13
C PHE A 105 -20.04 -11.79 -5.96
N PRO A 106 -20.11 -10.60 -5.35
CA PRO A 106 -20.08 -9.36 -6.11
C PRO A 106 -18.62 -9.19 -6.55
N GLN A 107 -18.38 -9.11 -7.86
CA GLN A 107 -17.03 -8.83 -8.37
C GLN A 107 -16.67 -7.37 -8.06
N SER A 108 -16.26 -7.08 -6.83
CA SER A 108 -15.71 -5.78 -6.50
C SER A 108 -14.49 -5.53 -7.40
N ARG A 109 -14.49 -4.41 -8.12
CA ARG A 109 -13.38 -4.05 -8.99
C ARG A 109 -12.19 -3.65 -8.11
N PRO A 110 -10.96 -4.07 -8.46
CA PRO A 110 -9.77 -3.54 -7.82
C PRO A 110 -9.72 -2.02 -7.95
N ALA A 111 -9.30 -1.34 -6.89
CA ALA A 111 -8.98 0.08 -6.95
C ALA A 111 -7.48 0.26 -7.22
N SER A 112 -7.15 1.26 -8.03
CA SER A 112 -5.77 1.67 -8.29
C SER A 112 -5.35 2.77 -7.32
N PHE A 113 -4.07 2.81 -6.98
CA PHE A 113 -3.45 3.92 -6.26
C PHE A 113 -2.00 4.08 -6.70
N TYR A 114 -1.40 5.22 -6.37
CA TYR A 114 -0.05 5.56 -6.77
C TYR A 114 0.73 5.98 -5.53
N LEU A 115 1.97 5.52 -5.41
CA LEU A 115 2.87 5.94 -4.34
C LEU A 115 4.06 6.72 -4.89
N PRO A 116 4.56 7.71 -4.14
CA PRO A 116 5.90 8.27 -4.34
C PRO A 116 6.96 7.18 -4.24
N GLU A 117 8.09 7.39 -4.92
CA GLU A 117 9.18 6.41 -5.03
C GLU A 117 9.67 5.90 -3.67
N ASN A 118 9.89 6.79 -2.70
CA ASN A 118 10.32 6.42 -1.35
C ASN A 118 9.32 5.49 -0.63
N PHE A 119 8.02 5.75 -0.75
CA PHE A 119 6.99 4.91 -0.14
C PHE A 119 6.73 3.63 -0.94
N ALA A 120 6.92 3.67 -2.27
CA ALA A 120 6.87 2.49 -3.12
C ALA A 120 7.99 1.50 -2.76
N ASP A 121 9.21 1.99 -2.54
CA ASP A 121 10.34 1.17 -2.12
C ASP A 121 10.14 0.61 -0.71
N GLN A 122 9.61 1.41 0.23
CA GLN A 122 9.22 0.92 1.56
C GLN A 122 8.15 -0.18 1.48
N LEU A 123 7.14 -0.02 0.63
CA LEU A 123 6.10 -1.02 0.41
C LEU A 123 6.70 -2.32 -0.14
N ASP A 124 7.51 -2.23 -1.19
CA ASP A 124 8.11 -3.41 -1.82
C ASP A 124 9.07 -4.13 -0.85
N ALA A 125 9.85 -3.38 -0.06
CA ALA A 125 10.70 -3.91 1.00
C ALA A 125 9.88 -4.60 2.10
N LEU A 126 8.75 -4.03 2.52
CA LEU A 126 7.84 -4.65 3.49
C LEU A 126 7.27 -5.98 2.97
N LEU A 127 6.81 -6.02 1.72
CA LEU A 127 6.27 -7.23 1.10
C LEU A 127 7.34 -8.33 0.98
N LEU A 128 8.57 -7.94 0.64
CA LEU A 128 9.71 -8.86 0.62
C LEU A 128 10.00 -9.40 2.01
N ARG A 129 10.11 -8.53 3.03
CA ARG A 129 10.32 -8.94 4.43
C ARG A 129 9.23 -9.89 4.93
N ALA A 130 7.96 -9.59 4.63
CA ALA A 130 6.83 -10.44 5.01
C ALA A 130 6.94 -11.85 4.40
N ARG A 131 7.35 -11.95 3.13
CA ARG A 131 7.60 -13.23 2.47
C ARG A 131 8.80 -13.96 3.07
N THR A 132 9.90 -13.24 3.34
CA THR A 132 11.11 -13.81 3.93
C THR A 132 10.84 -14.41 5.31
N ILE A 133 10.15 -13.68 6.20
CA ILE A 133 9.78 -14.20 7.52
C ILE A 133 8.90 -15.46 7.40
N HIS A 134 7.93 -15.48 6.48
CA HIS A 134 7.13 -16.69 6.25
C HIS A 134 7.99 -17.86 5.77
N GLN A 135 8.95 -17.62 4.88
CA GLN A 135 9.88 -18.65 4.41
C GLN A 135 10.74 -19.20 5.55
N GLU A 136 11.33 -18.33 6.38
CA GLU A 136 12.14 -18.71 7.54
C GLU A 136 11.36 -19.57 8.53
N LEU A 137 10.12 -19.16 8.86
CA LEU A 137 9.23 -19.94 9.73
C LEU A 137 8.87 -21.30 9.11
N ALA A 138 8.65 -21.35 7.79
CA ALA A 138 8.35 -22.60 7.11
C ALA A 138 9.57 -23.54 7.06
N ASP A 139 10.77 -23.01 6.89
CA ASP A 139 12.00 -23.79 6.90
C ASP A 139 12.35 -24.31 8.30
N ALA A 140 12.15 -23.48 9.34
CA ALA A 140 12.28 -23.91 10.73
C ALA A 140 11.31 -25.05 11.07
N ALA A 141 10.02 -24.92 10.72
CA ALA A 141 9.04 -25.98 10.93
C ALA A 141 9.38 -27.27 10.18
N ARG A 142 9.94 -27.17 8.97
CA ARG A 142 10.40 -28.33 8.19
C ARG A 142 11.63 -28.99 8.82
N ALA A 143 12.56 -28.22 9.36
CA ALA A 143 13.73 -28.74 10.05
C ALA A 143 13.31 -29.52 11.30
N GLU A 144 12.48 -28.92 12.16
CA GLU A 144 11.96 -29.56 13.37
C GLU A 144 11.17 -30.84 13.04
N ALA A 145 10.32 -30.81 12.00
CA ALA A 145 9.58 -31.99 11.56
C ALA A 145 10.51 -33.14 11.12
N ARG A 146 11.66 -32.84 10.51
CA ARG A 146 12.65 -33.86 10.10
C ARG A 146 13.34 -34.49 11.29
N GLU A 147 13.61 -33.71 12.33
CA GLU A 147 14.18 -34.20 13.59
C GLU A 147 13.19 -35.11 14.33
N LEU A 148 11.91 -34.69 14.41
CA LEU A 148 10.86 -35.43 15.10
C LEU A 148 10.44 -36.71 14.36
N TYR A 149 10.50 -36.71 13.02
CA TYR A 149 10.09 -37.82 12.18
C TYR A 149 11.16 -38.16 11.12
N PRO A 150 12.28 -38.79 11.53
CA PRO A 150 13.43 -39.02 10.66
C PRO A 150 13.21 -40.13 9.61
N GLY A 151 12.22 -41.01 9.81
CA GLY A 151 11.99 -42.18 8.96
C GLY A 151 11.47 -41.83 7.56
N GLY A 152 11.95 -42.54 6.53
CA GLY A 152 11.50 -42.36 5.14
C GLY A 152 9.99 -42.57 4.94
N ARG A 153 9.39 -43.51 5.68
CA ARG A 153 7.94 -43.79 5.67
C ARG A 153 7.10 -42.77 6.44
N GLN A 154 7.73 -41.82 7.15
CA GLN A 154 7.05 -40.81 7.99
C GLN A 154 6.82 -39.47 7.27
N ALA A 155 6.84 -39.46 5.93
CA ALA A 155 6.66 -38.23 5.14
C ALA A 155 5.32 -37.52 5.44
N VAL A 156 4.25 -38.28 5.64
CA VAL A 156 2.92 -37.73 5.99
C VAL A 156 2.95 -37.07 7.37
N SER A 157 3.56 -37.71 8.37
CA SER A 157 3.70 -37.15 9.72
C SER A 157 4.47 -35.83 9.70
N ARG A 158 5.57 -35.75 8.93
CA ARG A 158 6.30 -34.49 8.73
C ARG A 158 5.42 -33.39 8.14
N TYR A 159 4.69 -33.72 7.07
CA TYR A 159 3.84 -32.75 6.40
C TYR A 159 2.73 -32.23 7.32
N VAL A 160 2.04 -33.12 8.03
CA VAL A 160 0.97 -32.75 8.96
C VAL A 160 1.51 -31.86 10.08
N HIS A 161 2.68 -32.19 10.63
CA HIS A 161 3.32 -31.37 11.66
C HIS A 161 3.67 -29.97 11.17
N VAL A 162 4.27 -29.84 9.97
CA VAL A 162 4.57 -28.53 9.37
C VAL A 162 3.30 -27.70 9.13
N VAL A 163 2.23 -28.34 8.63
CA VAL A 163 0.95 -27.66 8.39
C VAL A 163 0.36 -27.15 9.70
N ASP A 164 0.31 -27.99 10.74
CA ASP A 164 -0.23 -27.61 12.05
C ASP A 164 0.57 -26.47 12.68
N GLN A 165 1.90 -26.58 12.72
CA GLN A 165 2.80 -25.56 13.21
C GLN A 165 2.60 -24.18 12.55
N LEU A 166 2.46 -24.16 11.23
CA LEU A 166 2.27 -22.90 10.50
C LEU A 166 0.83 -22.39 10.66
N ALA A 167 -0.16 -23.27 10.72
CA ALA A 167 -1.55 -22.91 10.95
C ALA A 167 -1.73 -22.24 12.32
N GLN A 168 -1.09 -22.73 13.37
CA GLN A 168 -1.06 -22.11 14.71
C GLN A 168 -0.48 -20.68 14.68
N ARG A 169 0.39 -20.38 13.70
CA ARG A 169 0.97 -19.04 13.48
C ARG A 169 0.16 -18.19 12.49
N GLY A 170 -0.96 -18.69 11.99
CA GLY A 170 -1.81 -18.02 11.00
C GLY A 170 -1.24 -18.01 9.58
N LEU A 171 -0.35 -18.96 9.26
CA LEU A 171 0.37 -19.05 7.99
C LEU A 171 0.10 -20.38 7.27
N PRO A 172 0.07 -20.42 5.93
CA PRO A 172 -0.07 -21.66 5.18
C PRO A 172 1.28 -22.36 5.03
N ALA A 173 1.26 -23.68 4.85
CA ALA A 173 2.49 -24.47 4.61
C ALA A 173 3.23 -24.09 3.32
N LYS A 174 2.48 -23.65 2.31
CA LYS A 174 3.04 -23.11 1.07
C LYS A 174 3.30 -21.61 1.22
N VAL A 175 4.52 -21.19 0.94
CA VAL A 175 4.90 -19.78 0.90
C VAL A 175 4.44 -19.19 -0.43
N TYR A 176 3.76 -18.05 -0.37
CA TYR A 176 3.24 -17.34 -1.54
C TYR A 176 3.79 -15.93 -1.60
N VAL A 177 3.77 -15.34 -2.79
CA VAL A 177 3.99 -13.90 -2.95
C VAL A 177 2.89 -13.15 -2.20
N VAL A 178 3.28 -12.13 -1.45
CA VAL A 178 2.37 -11.21 -0.76
C VAL A 178 2.05 -10.06 -1.73
N PRO A 179 0.80 -9.89 -2.16
CA PRO A 179 0.44 -8.81 -3.08
C PRO A 179 0.42 -7.45 -2.36
N ALA A 180 0.78 -6.37 -3.06
CA ALA A 180 0.68 -5.00 -2.55
C ALA A 180 -0.73 -4.63 -2.04
N GLY A 181 -1.76 -5.22 -2.65
CA GLY A 181 -3.15 -5.06 -2.21
C GLY A 181 -3.44 -5.53 -0.78
N THR A 182 -2.59 -6.39 -0.21
CA THR A 182 -2.63 -6.76 1.23
C THR A 182 -2.45 -5.53 2.11
N VAL A 183 -1.40 -4.75 1.86
CA VAL A 183 -1.06 -3.55 2.64
C VAL A 183 -2.12 -2.47 2.46
N ALA A 184 -2.61 -2.28 1.23
CA ALA A 184 -3.68 -1.33 0.96
C ALA A 184 -4.96 -1.64 1.75
N ARG A 185 -5.33 -2.92 1.89
CA ARG A 185 -6.50 -3.32 2.68
C ARG A 185 -6.28 -3.16 4.18
N MET A 186 -5.10 -3.53 4.68
CA MET A 186 -4.73 -3.27 6.08
C MET A 186 -4.80 -1.78 6.41
N ALA A 187 -4.30 -0.93 5.51
CA ALA A 187 -4.40 0.52 5.63
C ALA A 187 -5.86 1.01 5.65
N ILE A 188 -6.70 0.51 4.74
CA ILE A 188 -8.15 0.80 4.71
C ILE A 188 -8.82 0.38 6.03
N GLU A 189 -8.58 -0.85 6.50
CA GLU A 189 -9.12 -1.35 7.76
C GLU A 189 -8.65 -0.52 8.95
N ARG A 190 -7.39 -0.08 8.99
CA ARG A 190 -6.85 0.76 10.06
C ARG A 190 -7.56 2.11 10.12
N TRP A 191 -7.93 2.66 8.97
CA TRP A 191 -8.66 3.92 8.86
C TRP A 191 -10.18 3.78 9.02
N ARG A 192 -10.72 2.57 9.26
CA ARG A 192 -12.17 2.34 9.43
C ARG A 192 -12.85 3.23 10.49
N ARG A 193 -12.10 3.66 11.51
CA ARG A 193 -12.60 4.48 12.63
C ARG A 193 -12.48 5.99 12.36
N ARG A 194 -11.77 6.40 11.30
CA ARG A 194 -11.66 7.81 10.94
C ARG A 194 -12.95 8.26 10.28
N ALA A 195 -13.39 9.47 10.61
CA ALA A 195 -14.49 10.09 9.89
C ALA A 195 -14.11 10.25 8.40
N PRO A 196 -15.02 9.98 7.45
CA PRO A 196 -14.72 10.09 6.02
C PRO A 196 -14.13 11.45 5.61
N ARG A 197 -14.58 12.56 6.24
CA ARG A 197 -14.03 13.90 6.01
C ARG A 197 -12.55 14.04 6.41
N SER A 198 -12.14 13.40 7.51
CA SER A 198 -10.73 13.40 7.93
C SER A 198 -9.85 12.59 6.97
N VAL A 199 -10.41 11.54 6.35
CA VAL A 199 -9.72 10.79 5.29
C VAL A 199 -9.54 11.66 4.04
N VAL A 200 -10.57 12.41 3.64
CA VAL A 200 -10.48 13.36 2.53
C VAL A 200 -9.43 14.44 2.79
N ALA A 201 -9.39 15.03 3.99
CA ALA A 201 -8.38 16.03 4.34
C ALA A 201 -6.95 15.48 4.19
N ALA A 202 -6.69 14.28 4.71
CA ALA A 202 -5.39 13.61 4.54
C ALA A 202 -5.07 13.28 3.07
N ALA A 203 -6.09 12.93 2.27
CA ALA A 203 -5.92 12.69 0.83
C ALA A 203 -5.54 13.97 0.06
N VAL A 204 -6.09 15.12 0.45
CA VAL A 204 -5.75 16.43 -0.14
C VAL A 204 -4.31 16.82 0.19
N GLU A 205 -3.89 16.63 1.44
CA GLU A 205 -2.51 16.85 1.87
C GLU A 205 -1.54 15.95 1.09
N HIS A 206 -1.81 14.64 1.03
CA HIS A 206 -1.02 13.69 0.24
C HIS A 206 -0.95 14.08 -1.24
N ALA A 207 -2.09 14.45 -1.84
CA ALA A 207 -2.12 14.87 -3.24
C ALA A 207 -1.33 16.17 -3.47
N HIS A 208 -1.36 17.11 -2.54
CA HIS A 208 -0.58 18.34 -2.62
C HIS A 208 0.93 18.07 -2.60
N GLU A 209 1.38 17.20 -1.68
CA GLU A 209 2.79 16.89 -1.49
C GLU A 209 3.39 16.06 -2.62
N HIS A 210 2.61 15.11 -3.14
CA HIS A 210 3.14 14.05 -3.99
C HIS A 210 2.58 14.03 -5.39
N HIS A 211 1.41 14.63 -5.63
CA HIS A 211 0.75 14.58 -6.91
C HIS A 211 0.83 15.93 -7.64
N THR A 212 1.91 16.12 -8.40
CA THR A 212 2.03 17.14 -9.48
C THR A 212 1.20 16.79 -10.73
N GLN A 213 0.10 16.04 -10.59
CA GLN A 213 -0.89 16.09 -11.68
C GLN A 213 -1.50 17.49 -11.64
N LEU A 214 -1.39 18.21 -12.76
CA LEU A 214 -2.00 19.52 -13.04
C LEU A 214 -3.54 19.47 -12.99
N HIS A 215 -4.12 19.03 -11.88
CA HIS A 215 -5.40 19.55 -11.43
C HIS A 215 -5.04 20.84 -10.68
N ARG A 216 -4.78 21.89 -11.48
CA ARG A 216 -4.14 23.17 -11.10
C ARG A 216 -4.54 23.63 -9.70
N ALA A 217 -3.52 23.82 -8.85
CA ALA A 217 -3.50 24.56 -7.59
C ALA A 217 -4.64 24.27 -6.60
N ARG A 218 -4.36 23.49 -5.54
CA ARG A 218 -5.32 23.26 -4.45
C ARG A 218 -4.64 23.34 -3.09
N ARG A 219 -4.40 24.57 -2.64
CA ARG A 219 -4.09 24.92 -1.23
C ARG A 219 -5.27 25.54 -0.50
N ASP A 220 -6.37 25.80 -1.20
CA ASP A 220 -7.48 26.58 -0.65
C ASP A 220 -8.44 25.68 0.13
N MET A 221 -7.90 25.11 1.20
CA MET A 221 -8.70 24.74 2.34
C MET A 221 -8.87 25.98 3.19
N GLY A 222 -10.08 26.53 3.19
CA GLY A 222 -10.49 27.45 4.24
C GLY A 222 -10.50 26.74 5.58
N THR A 223 -9.35 26.64 6.25
CA THR A 223 -9.29 26.72 7.71
C THR A 223 -9.38 28.19 8.07
N THR A 224 -10.57 28.78 7.91
CA THR A 224 -10.88 30.02 8.62
C THR A 224 -11.07 29.65 10.07
N THR A 225 -9.96 29.72 10.83
CA THR A 225 -10.03 30.16 12.22
C THR A 225 -10.42 31.63 12.17
N HIS A 226 -11.70 31.94 12.40
CA HIS A 226 -12.21 33.18 13.00
C HIS A 226 -13.70 32.99 13.29
#